data_AF-A0A5M9WUE2-F1
#
_entry.id   AF-A0A5M9WUE2-F1
#
_cell.length_a   1.000
_cell.length_b   1.000
_cell.length_c   1.000
_cell.angle_alpha   90.00
_cell.angle_beta   90.00
_cell.angle_gamma   90.00
#
_symmetry.space_group_name_H-M   'P 1'
#
loop_
_entity.id
_entity.type
_entity.pdbx_description
1 polymer ?
#
loop_
_entity_poly.entity_id
_entity_poly.type
_entity_poly.pdbx_seq_one_letter_code
_entity_poly.pdbx_strand_id
1 'polypeptide(L)'
;MLSTKVIEHCRVKGWWHEDVPAEYEEALRKLDVDLNSDFAQFYLHAEDGPTFYSRHQELYQICWVIENTVYLQDMHISQLTLGLPEAYIPLDSFEGEGGFFYNRQTGEVVLVELGESIELFLNGESKPQWADFNAFLEWYFGLAEVTTL
;
A
#
# COMPACT_ATOMS: atom_id res chain seq x y z
N MET A 1 -8.10 11.87 -3.64
CA MET A 1 -8.24 11.68 -5.10
C MET A 1 -6.95 11.08 -5.61
N LEU A 2 -7.02 10.02 -6.43
CA LEU A 2 -5.84 9.35 -6.98
C LEU A 2 -5.12 10.23 -8.02
N SER A 3 -3.80 10.17 -8.05
CA SER A 3 -2.93 10.90 -8.96
C SER A 3 -3.22 10.55 -10.42
N THR A 4 -3.35 11.56 -11.27
CA THR A 4 -3.55 11.36 -12.71
C THR A 4 -2.37 10.64 -13.35
N LYS A 5 -1.14 10.86 -12.85
CA LYS A 5 0.06 10.17 -13.34
C LYS A 5 -0.02 8.67 -13.10
N VAL A 6 -0.50 8.27 -11.92
CA VAL A 6 -0.70 6.85 -11.56
C VAL A 6 -1.78 6.24 -12.45
N ILE A 7 -2.92 6.91 -12.62
CA ILE A 7 -4.01 6.44 -13.49
C ILE A 7 -3.50 6.24 -14.93
N GLU A 8 -2.78 7.23 -15.49
CA GLU A 8 -2.21 7.15 -16.83
C GLU A 8 -1.18 6.02 -16.94
N HIS A 9 -0.33 5.83 -15.93
CA HIS A 9 0.61 4.72 -15.87
C HIS A 9 -0.11 3.38 -15.95
N CYS A 10 -1.11 3.15 -15.10
CA CYS A 10 -1.92 1.93 -15.10
C CYS A 10 -2.62 1.71 -16.45
N ARG A 11 -3.17 2.76 -17.08
CA ARG A 11 -3.79 2.66 -18.41
C ARG A 11 -2.80 2.24 -19.50
N VAL A 12 -1.60 2.83 -19.52
CA VAL A 12 -0.54 2.48 -20.48
C VAL A 12 -0.09 1.04 -20.31
N LYS A 13 -0.07 0.53 -19.08
CA LYS A 13 0.26 -0.86 -18.76
C LYS A 13 -0.88 -1.85 -19.03
N GLY A 14 -2.10 -1.37 -19.19
CA GLY A 14 -3.30 -2.21 -19.31
C GLY A 14 -3.83 -2.71 -17.97
N TRP A 15 -3.42 -2.09 -16.86
CA TRP A 15 -3.83 -2.45 -15.49
C TRP A 15 -5.09 -1.74 -15.02
N TRP A 16 -5.54 -0.70 -15.72
CA TRP A 16 -6.67 0.12 -15.30
C TRP A 16 -7.99 -0.42 -15.86
N HIS A 17 -8.94 -0.72 -14.98
CA HIS A 17 -10.25 -1.26 -15.30
C HIS A 17 -11.36 -0.34 -14.78
N GLU A 18 -12.33 -0.02 -15.64
CA GLU A 18 -13.50 0.80 -15.25
C GLU A 18 -14.56 -0.06 -14.54
N ASP A 19 -14.66 -1.34 -14.92
CA ASP A 19 -15.54 -2.31 -14.27
C ASP A 19 -14.82 -2.91 -13.05
N VAL A 20 -15.34 -2.64 -11.86
CA VAL A 20 -14.75 -3.06 -10.59
C VAL A 20 -15.53 -4.25 -10.01
N PRO A 21 -14.85 -5.33 -9.56
CA PRO A 21 -15.51 -6.43 -8.86
C PRO A 21 -16.17 -5.95 -7.55
N ALA A 22 -17.41 -6.38 -7.30
CA ALA A 22 -18.15 -5.95 -6.10
C ALA A 22 -17.47 -6.39 -4.79
N GLU A 23 -16.75 -7.52 -4.85
CA GLU A 23 -15.94 -8.04 -3.76
C GLU A 23 -14.79 -7.12 -3.35
N TYR A 24 -14.27 -6.27 -4.24
CA TYR A 24 -13.17 -5.35 -3.91
C TYR A 24 -13.63 -4.20 -3.01
N GLU A 25 -14.85 -3.69 -3.23
CA GLU A 25 -15.43 -2.72 -2.29
C GLU A 25 -15.61 -3.32 -0.90
N GLU A 26 -16.09 -4.57 -0.81
CA GLU A 26 -16.27 -5.27 0.47
C GLU A 26 -14.92 -5.55 1.15
N ALA A 27 -13.90 -5.92 0.39
CA ALA A 27 -12.54 -6.10 0.90
C ALA A 27 -12.00 -4.81 1.54
N LEU A 28 -12.18 -3.65 0.90
CA LEU A 28 -11.77 -2.36 1.45
C LEU A 28 -12.59 -1.94 2.68
N ARG A 29 -13.88 -2.30 2.73
CA ARG A 29 -14.72 -2.09 3.93
C ARG A 29 -14.25 -2.93 5.11
N LYS A 30 -13.79 -4.17 4.90
CA LYS A 30 -13.18 -5.00 5.96
C LYS A 30 -11.93 -4.35 6.56
N LEU A 31 -11.23 -3.52 5.78
CA LEU A 31 -10.07 -2.74 6.23
C LEU A 31 -10.42 -1.38 6.85
N ASP A 32 -11.71 -1.01 6.92
CA ASP A 32 -12.17 0.32 7.37
C ASP A 32 -11.56 1.48 6.55
N VAL A 33 -11.49 1.30 5.22
CA VAL A 33 -10.99 2.30 4.28
C VAL A 33 -12.14 3.09 3.63
N ASP A 34 -12.02 4.41 3.55
CA ASP A 34 -12.95 5.25 2.77
C ASP A 34 -12.81 4.94 1.27
N LEU A 35 -13.90 4.52 0.63
CA LEU A 35 -13.91 4.18 -0.80
C LEU A 35 -13.61 5.37 -1.73
N ASN A 36 -13.69 6.60 -1.23
CA ASN A 36 -13.33 7.81 -1.98
C ASN A 36 -11.84 8.20 -1.82
N SER A 37 -11.09 7.50 -0.96
CA SER A 37 -9.66 7.71 -0.77
C SER A 37 -8.86 7.36 -2.04
N ASP A 38 -7.68 7.95 -2.19
CA ASP A 38 -6.74 7.56 -3.25
C ASP A 38 -6.35 6.08 -3.15
N PHE A 39 -6.17 5.55 -1.94
CA PHE A 39 -5.95 4.14 -1.67
C PHE A 39 -7.03 3.24 -2.27
N ALA A 40 -8.30 3.52 -1.94
CA ALA A 40 -9.43 2.75 -2.47
C ALA A 40 -9.53 2.88 -3.99
N GLN A 41 -9.43 4.10 -4.52
CA GLN A 41 -9.52 4.34 -5.96
C GLN A 41 -8.40 3.61 -6.74
N PHE A 42 -7.21 3.47 -6.17
CA PHE A 42 -6.17 2.64 -6.78
C PHE A 42 -6.56 1.17 -6.78
N TYR A 43 -6.89 0.59 -5.62
CA TYR A 43 -7.14 -0.85 -5.51
C TYR A 43 -8.47 -1.34 -6.09
N LEU A 44 -9.43 -0.44 -6.32
CA LEU A 44 -10.65 -0.76 -7.06
C LEU A 44 -10.38 -0.89 -8.56
N HIS A 45 -9.47 -0.08 -9.10
CA HIS A 45 -9.33 0.07 -10.55
C HIS A 45 -8.03 -0.48 -11.14
N ALA A 46 -6.96 -0.62 -10.35
CA ALA A 46 -5.67 -1.12 -10.81
C ALA A 46 -5.50 -2.61 -10.49
N GLU A 47 -5.05 -3.40 -11.47
CA GLU A 47 -4.72 -4.83 -11.31
C GLU A 47 -3.65 -5.28 -12.34
N ASP A 48 -2.58 -5.91 -11.85
CA ASP A 48 -1.54 -6.61 -12.66
C ASP A 48 -1.48 -8.11 -12.29
N GLY A 49 -2.56 -8.63 -11.69
CA GLY A 49 -2.61 -9.91 -10.99
C GLY A 49 -2.55 -9.73 -9.46
N PRO A 50 -1.96 -10.69 -8.71
CA PRO A 50 -1.99 -10.66 -7.24
C PRO A 50 -1.08 -9.58 -6.64
N THR A 51 -0.07 -9.14 -7.39
CA THR A 51 0.90 -8.13 -6.99
C THR A 51 1.23 -7.21 -8.17
N PHE A 52 1.63 -5.99 -7.86
CA PHE A 52 2.39 -5.11 -8.75
C PHE A 52 3.87 -5.29 -8.42
N TYR A 53 4.74 -5.17 -9.42
CA TYR A 53 6.19 -5.25 -9.21
C TYR A 53 6.89 -4.01 -9.72
N SER A 54 7.60 -3.32 -8.83
CA SER A 54 8.47 -2.19 -9.14
C SER A 54 9.55 -2.05 -8.07
N ARG A 55 10.65 -1.36 -8.38
CA ARG A 55 11.78 -1.14 -7.44
C ARG A 55 12.29 -2.41 -6.75
N HIS A 56 12.23 -3.53 -7.44
CA HIS A 56 12.63 -4.85 -6.93
C HIS A 56 11.82 -5.36 -5.73
N GLN A 57 10.62 -4.83 -5.52
CA GLN A 57 9.74 -5.20 -4.41
C GLN A 57 8.31 -5.41 -4.93
N GLU A 58 7.59 -6.34 -4.32
CA GLU A 58 6.17 -6.54 -4.60
C GLU A 58 5.32 -5.52 -3.86
N LEU A 59 4.19 -5.17 -4.45
CA LEU A 59 3.11 -4.44 -3.80
C LEU A 59 1.84 -5.26 -4.02
N TYR A 60 1.19 -5.69 -2.95
CA TYR A 60 -0.05 -6.46 -3.05
C TYR A 60 -1.13 -5.71 -3.80
N GLN A 61 -1.87 -6.43 -4.63
CA GLN A 61 -3.25 -6.06 -4.93
C GLN A 61 -4.07 -6.42 -3.69
N ILE A 62 -4.33 -5.42 -2.83
CA ILE A 62 -4.89 -5.62 -1.49
C ILE A 62 -6.26 -6.32 -1.50
N CYS A 63 -7.12 -5.99 -2.46
CA CYS A 63 -8.43 -6.62 -2.56
C CYS A 63 -8.31 -8.08 -2.98
N TRP A 64 -7.45 -8.38 -3.95
CA TRP A 64 -7.18 -9.73 -4.41
C TRP A 64 -6.64 -10.60 -3.27
N VAL A 65 -5.65 -10.11 -2.50
CA VAL A 65 -5.07 -10.91 -1.40
C VAL A 65 -6.06 -11.11 -0.26
N ILE A 66 -6.95 -10.15 0.02
CA ILE A 66 -8.02 -10.33 1.02
C ILE A 66 -8.98 -11.44 0.60
N GLU A 67 -9.39 -11.45 -0.68
CA GLU A 67 -10.40 -12.40 -1.16
C GLU A 67 -9.83 -13.80 -1.42
N ASN A 68 -8.52 -13.92 -1.66
CA ASN A 68 -7.89 -15.18 -2.08
C ASN A 68 -6.94 -15.80 -1.05
N THR A 69 -6.67 -15.14 0.08
CA THR A 69 -5.71 -15.63 1.08
C THR A 69 -6.19 -15.40 2.53
N VAL A 70 -5.35 -15.70 3.52
CA VAL A 70 -5.60 -15.42 4.95
C VAL A 70 -5.07 -14.04 5.37
N TYR A 71 -4.93 -13.11 4.43
CA TYR A 71 -4.29 -11.80 4.61
C TYR A 71 -4.74 -11.03 5.86
N LEU A 72 -6.02 -11.00 6.20
CA LEU A 72 -6.50 -10.28 7.40
C LEU A 72 -5.94 -10.87 8.70
N GLN A 73 -5.75 -12.19 8.74
CA GLN A 73 -5.12 -12.86 9.87
C GLN A 73 -3.62 -12.56 9.91
N ASP A 74 -2.95 -12.62 8.76
CA ASP A 74 -1.52 -12.33 8.65
C ASP A 74 -1.21 -10.87 9.01
N MET A 75 -2.04 -9.93 8.55
CA MET A 75 -1.98 -8.51 8.93
C MET A 75 -2.04 -8.35 10.46
N HIS A 76 -3.02 -8.99 11.11
CA HIS A 76 -3.15 -8.90 12.56
C HIS A 76 -1.94 -9.48 13.29
N ILE A 77 -1.40 -10.61 12.82
CA ILE A 77 -0.19 -11.23 13.37
C ILE A 77 1.02 -10.31 13.18
N SER A 78 1.20 -9.71 12.00
CA SER A 78 2.28 -8.78 11.70
C SER A 78 2.21 -7.54 12.60
N GLN A 79 1.03 -6.93 12.74
CA GLN A 79 0.83 -5.78 13.64
C GLN A 79 1.20 -6.13 15.09
N LEU A 80 0.75 -7.28 15.61
CA LEU A 80 1.08 -7.73 16.96
C LEU A 80 2.57 -8.02 17.14
N THR A 81 3.18 -8.69 16.17
CA THR A 81 4.59 -9.11 16.22
C THR A 81 5.54 -7.92 16.16
N LEU A 82 5.20 -6.94 15.35
CA LEU A 82 5.97 -5.72 15.14
C LEU A 82 5.57 -4.60 16.12
N GLY A 83 4.53 -4.79 16.94
CA GLY A 83 4.01 -3.73 17.82
C GLY A 83 3.44 -2.52 17.08
N LEU A 84 3.08 -2.68 15.80
CA LEU A 84 2.53 -1.61 14.97
C LEU A 84 1.08 -1.31 15.37
N PRO A 85 0.66 -0.04 15.38
CA PRO A 85 -0.74 0.32 15.56
C PRO A 85 -1.64 -0.34 14.52
N GLU A 86 -2.88 -0.68 14.89
CA GLU A 86 -3.88 -1.33 14.01
C GLU A 86 -4.18 -0.54 12.73
N ALA A 87 -3.91 0.77 12.72
CA ALA A 87 -4.09 1.61 11.55
C ALA A 87 -3.13 1.29 10.39
N TYR A 88 -2.02 0.58 10.66
CA TYR A 88 -1.01 0.25 9.66
C TYR A 88 -1.34 -1.06 8.92
N ILE A 89 -1.66 -0.94 7.64
CA ILE A 89 -2.00 -2.03 6.74
C ILE A 89 -0.73 -2.43 5.95
N PRO A 90 -0.24 -3.68 6.06
CA PRO A 90 0.90 -4.17 5.29
C PRO A 90 0.58 -4.19 3.80
N LEU A 91 1.46 -3.62 2.98
CA LEU A 91 1.26 -3.54 1.53
C LEU A 91 2.05 -4.60 0.76
N ASP A 92 2.89 -5.37 1.43
CA ASP A 92 3.70 -6.43 0.85
C ASP A 92 3.89 -7.57 1.86
N SER A 93 4.64 -8.60 1.45
CA SER A 93 4.90 -9.80 2.24
C SER A 93 5.93 -9.59 3.37
N PHE A 94 6.53 -8.41 3.49
CA PHE A 94 7.63 -8.13 4.39
C PHE A 94 8.84 -9.08 4.19
N GLU A 95 8.96 -9.66 2.99
CA GLU A 95 10.05 -10.57 2.64
C GLU A 95 11.37 -9.79 2.54
N GLY A 96 12.37 -10.19 3.34
CA GLY A 96 13.68 -9.52 3.39
C GLY A 96 13.89 -8.62 4.61
N GLU A 97 13.11 -8.81 5.68
CA GLU A 97 13.22 -8.06 6.95
C GLU A 97 12.78 -6.59 6.86
N GLY A 98 12.02 -6.23 5.81
CA GLY A 98 11.39 -4.92 5.70
C GLY A 98 10.19 -4.93 4.75
N GLY A 99 9.30 -3.96 4.92
CA GLY A 99 8.09 -3.85 4.09
C GLY A 99 7.33 -2.54 4.29
N PHE A 100 6.42 -2.27 3.36
CA PHE A 100 5.61 -1.06 3.33
C PHE A 100 4.33 -1.21 4.15
N PHE A 101 3.97 -0.16 4.87
CA PHE A 101 2.73 -0.08 5.64
C PHE A 101 2.00 1.22 5.35
N TYR A 102 0.73 1.12 5.00
CA TYR A 102 -0.19 2.25 4.81
C TYR A 102 -0.94 2.55 6.09
N ASN A 103 -0.95 3.80 6.54
CA ASN A 103 -1.76 4.24 7.65
C ASN A 103 -3.14 4.66 7.16
N ARG A 104 -4.18 3.85 7.45
CA ARG A 104 -5.56 4.13 6.99
C ARG A 104 -6.19 5.40 7.58
N GLN A 105 -5.62 5.97 8.64
CA GLN A 105 -6.13 7.19 9.28
C GLN A 105 -5.50 8.46 8.73
N THR A 106 -4.22 8.41 8.35
CA THR A 106 -3.47 9.59 7.88
C THR A 106 -3.22 9.60 6.38
N GLY A 107 -3.29 8.44 5.73
CA GLY A 107 -2.93 8.27 4.32
C GLY A 107 -1.44 8.07 4.09
N GLU A 108 -0.60 8.20 5.12
CA GLU A 108 0.86 8.10 5.02
C GLU A 108 1.29 6.65 4.74
N VAL A 109 2.46 6.51 4.09
CA VAL A 109 3.10 5.21 3.91
C VAL A 109 4.49 5.25 4.54
N VAL A 110 4.83 4.17 5.24
CA VAL A 110 6.13 3.98 5.87
C VAL A 110 6.77 2.68 5.37
N LEU A 111 8.08 2.70 5.18
CA LEU A 111 8.92 1.51 5.09
C LEU A 111 9.44 1.21 6.49
N VAL A 112 9.10 0.05 7.03
CA VAL A 112 9.62 -0.44 8.32
C VAL A 112 10.56 -1.59 8.04
N GLU A 113 11.73 -1.57 8.67
CA GLU A 113 12.73 -2.64 8.63
C GLU A 113 12.98 -3.15 10.06
N LEU A 114 13.39 -4.42 10.20
CA LEU A 114 13.75 -4.97 11.51
C LEU A 114 14.96 -4.25 12.13
N GLY A 115 15.10 -4.36 13.45
CA GLY A 115 16.18 -3.73 14.21
C GLY A 115 15.87 -2.29 14.61
N GLU A 116 16.84 -1.39 14.46
CA GLU A 116 16.73 0.00 14.94
C GLU A 116 15.62 0.79 14.21
N SER A 117 15.35 0.46 12.94
CA SER A 117 14.35 1.17 12.11
C SER A 117 12.95 1.11 12.72
N ILE A 118 12.49 -0.09 13.08
CA ILE A 118 11.21 -0.29 13.74
C ILE A 118 11.17 0.32 15.15
N GLU A 119 12.26 0.26 15.92
CA GLU A 119 12.32 0.86 17.26
C GLU A 119 12.16 2.39 17.21
N LEU A 120 12.90 3.05 16.32
CA LEU A 120 12.81 4.49 16.09
C LEU A 120 11.41 4.89 15.60
N PHE A 121 10.80 4.09 14.74
CA PHE A 121 9.45 4.33 14.24
C PHE A 121 8.42 4.27 15.36
N LEU A 122 8.44 3.21 16.17
CA LEU A 122 7.49 3.03 17.28
C LEU A 122 7.64 4.10 18.38
N ASN A 123 8.86 4.63 18.57
CA ASN A 123 9.12 5.73 19.50
C ASN A 123 8.79 7.12 18.93
N GLY A 124 8.37 7.21 17.65
CA GLY A 124 8.09 8.48 16.98
C GLY A 124 9.35 9.29 16.64
N GLU A 125 10.51 8.64 16.62
CA GLU A 125 11.83 9.22 16.31
C GLU A 125 12.13 9.19 14.80
N SER A 126 11.44 8.34 14.04
CA SER A 126 11.45 8.37 12.56
C SER A 126 10.12 8.87 11.99
N LYS A 127 10.17 9.44 10.79
CA LYS A 127 8.98 9.94 10.07
C LYS A 127 8.62 9.00 8.92
N PRO A 128 7.33 8.88 8.55
CA PRO A 128 6.93 8.22 7.33
C PRO A 128 7.67 8.80 6.12
N GLN A 129 8.07 7.93 5.18
CA GLN A 129 8.80 8.35 3.99
C GLN A 129 7.87 9.02 2.96
N TRP A 130 6.58 8.69 2.97
CA TRP A 130 5.58 9.28 2.09
C TRP A 130 4.41 9.86 2.88
N ALA A 131 4.12 11.14 2.63
CA ALA A 131 3.07 11.89 3.32
C ALA A 131 1.65 11.45 2.93
N ASP A 132 1.50 10.82 1.77
CA ASP A 132 0.24 10.26 1.28
C ASP A 132 0.49 9.08 0.33
N PHE A 133 -0.57 8.35 0.00
CA PHE A 133 -0.48 7.17 -0.85
C PHE A 133 -0.11 7.50 -2.30
N ASN A 134 -0.52 8.67 -2.81
CA ASN A 134 -0.10 9.13 -4.13
C ASN A 134 1.42 9.32 -4.24
N ALA A 135 2.02 9.98 -3.25
CA ALA A 135 3.47 10.19 -3.19
C ALA A 135 4.21 8.84 -3.14
N PHE A 136 3.67 7.87 -2.41
CA PHE A 136 4.18 6.50 -2.41
C PHE A 136 4.08 5.84 -3.79
N LEU A 137 2.91 5.83 -4.43
CA LEU A 137 2.72 5.19 -5.75
C LEU A 137 3.56 5.87 -6.84
N GLU A 138 3.65 7.20 -6.84
CA GLU A 138 4.50 7.94 -7.77
C GLU A 138 5.98 7.61 -7.57
N TRP A 139 6.43 7.50 -6.32
CA TRP A 139 7.78 7.01 -6.05
C TRP A 139 7.95 5.56 -6.51
N TYR A 140 7.04 4.67 -6.11
CA TYR A 140 7.09 3.22 -6.32
C TYR A 140 7.15 2.88 -7.81
N PHE A 141 6.30 3.48 -8.63
CA PHE A 141 6.29 3.29 -10.09
C PHE A 141 7.32 4.16 -10.85
N GLY A 142 8.13 4.96 -10.15
CA GLY A 142 9.16 5.79 -10.79
C GLY A 142 8.60 6.97 -11.58
N LEU A 143 7.45 7.51 -11.15
CA LEU A 143 6.73 8.63 -11.75
C LEU A 143 7.05 9.98 -11.07
N ALA A 144 7.67 9.94 -9.90
CA ALA A 144 8.17 11.13 -9.22
C ALA A 144 9.22 11.83 -10.10
N GLU A 145 9.17 13.16 -10.17
CA GLU A 145 10.15 13.92 -10.94
C GLU A 145 11.56 13.67 -10.40
N VAL A 146 12.49 13.30 -11.28
CA VAL A 146 13.90 13.32 -10.95
C VAL A 146 14.28 14.78 -10.72
N THR A 147 14.33 15.20 -9.46
CA THR A 147 14.96 16.48 -9.14
C THR A 147 16.46 16.28 -9.36
N THR A 148 16.94 16.59 -10.55
CA THR A 148 18.38 16.74 -10.80
C THR A 148 18.87 17.89 -9.92
N LEU A 149 19.58 17.55 -8.85
CA LEU A 149 20.41 18.50 -8.10
C LEU A 149 21.64 18.88 -8.93
#